data_AF-A0A3N5T6P7-F1
#
_entry.id   AF-A0A3N5T6P7-F1
#
_cell.length_a   1.000
_cell.length_b   1.000
_cell.length_c   1.000
_cell.angle_alpha   90.00
_cell.angle_beta   90.00
_cell.angle_gamma   90.00
#
_symmetry.space_group_name_H-M   'P 1'
#
loop_
_entity.id
_entity.type
_entity.pdbx_description
1 polymer ?
#
loop_
_entity_poly.entity_id
_entity_poly.type
_entity_poly.pdbx_seq_one_letter_code
_entity_poly.pdbx_strand_id
1 'polypeptide(L)' 'MKVSTGTAALRKAAEDFHYLLNRGYPRKAALELVGNRYCLVYDQRHLLHRGVFSEEEAR' A
#
# COMPACT_ATOMS: atom_id res chain seq x y z
N MET A 1 -19.71 9.00 -10.38
CA MET A 1 -18.36 8.63 -9.89
C MET A 1 -18.53 7.97 -8.53
N LYS A 2 -18.40 6.64 -8.43
CA LYS A 2 -18.64 5.90 -7.18
C LYS A 2 -17.40 5.97 -6.31
N VAL A 3 -17.56 6.60 -5.15
CA VAL A 3 -16.56 6.83 -4.12
C VAL A 3 -16.38 5.54 -3.31
N SER A 4 -15.12 5.18 -3.07
CA SER A 4 -14.59 4.46 -1.90
C SER A 4 -15.34 3.23 -1.40
N THR A 5 -15.02 2.06 -1.95
CA THR A 5 -15.36 0.79 -1.30
C THR A 5 -14.27 0.41 -0.29
N GLY A 6 -14.50 0.73 0.98
CA GLY A 6 -14.02 -0.03 2.13
C GLY A 6 -12.64 0.34 2.69
N THR A 7 -12.63 0.95 3.87
CA THR A 7 -11.47 1.01 4.79
C THR A 7 -10.80 -0.37 4.96
N ALA A 8 -11.58 -1.45 4.88
CA ALA A 8 -11.08 -2.83 4.93
C ALA A 8 -10.13 -3.19 3.76
N ALA A 9 -10.38 -2.70 2.55
CA ALA A 9 -9.51 -2.97 1.39
C ALA A 9 -8.19 -2.21 1.50
N LEU A 10 -8.25 -0.95 1.97
CA LEU A 10 -7.06 -0.13 2.22
C LEU A 10 -6.17 -0.71 3.32
N ARG A 11 -6.77 -1.24 4.40
CA ARG A 11 -6.02 -1.92 5.46
C ARG A 11 -5.30 -3.16 4.93
N LYS A 12 -6.00 -4.02 4.18
CA LYS A 12 -5.37 -5.20 3.55
C LYS A 12 -4.25 -4.82 2.58
N ALA A 13 -4.46 -3.75 1.81
CA ALA A 13 -3.43 -3.21 0.94
C ALA A 13 -2.19 -2.73 1.73
N ALA A 14 -2.39 -2.09 2.88
CA ALA A 14 -1.30 -1.68 3.75
C ALA A 14 -0.51 -2.87 4.32
N GLU A 15 -1.21 -3.91 4.76
CA GLU A 15 -0.60 -5.15 5.28
C GLU A 15 0.22 -5.86 4.18
N ASP A 16 -0.35 -6.02 2.99
CA ASP A 16 0.35 -6.62 1.83
C ASP A 16 1.54 -5.76 1.39
N PHE A 17 1.40 -4.43 1.40
CA PHE A 17 2.48 -3.53 1.04
C PHE A 17 3.62 -3.59 2.07
N HIS A 18 3.32 -3.57 3.37
CA HIS A 18 4.30 -3.75 4.44
C HIS A 18 5.05 -5.07 4.31
N TYR A 19 4.33 -6.17 4.04
CA TYR A 19 4.90 -7.49 3.84
C TYR A 19 5.90 -7.54 2.68
N LEU A 20 5.60 -6.84 1.57
CA LEU A 20 6.52 -6.73 0.43
C LEU A 20 7.76 -5.90 0.78
N LEU A 21 7.59 -4.79 1.49
CA LEU A 21 8.71 -3.95 1.91
C LEU A 21 9.67 -4.71 2.83
N ASN A 22 9.16 -5.48 3.80
CA ASN A 22 9.99 -6.30 4.70
C ASN A 22 10.75 -7.42 3.97
N ARG A 23 10.32 -7.79 2.77
CA ARG A 23 11.02 -8.77 1.92
C ARG A 23 12.05 -8.14 0.98
N GLY A 24 12.29 -6.83 1.09
CA GLY A 24 13.24 -6.10 0.25
C GLY A 24 12.71 -5.81 -1.15
N TYR A 25 11.39 -5.89 -1.38
CA TYR A 25 10.84 -5.49 -2.68
C TYR A 25 10.96 -3.97 -2.86
N PRO A 26 11.28 -3.48 -4.08
CA PRO A 26 11.36 -2.06 -4.34
C PRO A 26 10.01 -1.36 -4.08
N ARG A 27 10.05 -0.29 -3.28
CA ARG A 27 8.85 0.46 -2.83
C ARG A 27 7.90 0.84 -3.97
N LYS A 28 8.45 1.36 -5.07
CA LYS A 28 7.66 1.78 -6.24
C LYS A 28 6.94 0.59 -6.90
N ALA A 29 7.61 -0.54 -7.06
CA ALA A 29 7.04 -1.74 -7.67
C ALA A 29 5.97 -2.37 -6.75
N ALA A 30 6.25 -2.45 -5.44
CA ALA A 30 5.29 -2.94 -4.46
C ALA A 30 4.03 -2.06 -4.38
N LEU A 31 4.17 -0.74 -4.44
CA LEU A 31 3.04 0.19 -4.43
C LEU A 31 2.18 0.06 -5.69
N GLU A 32 2.80 -0.11 -6.86
CA GLU A 32 2.07 -0.31 -8.12
C GLU A 32 1.32 -1.66 -8.11
N LEU A 33 1.96 -2.73 -7.65
CA LEU A 33 1.36 -4.06 -7.55
C LEU A 33 0.13 -4.05 -6.64
N VAL A 34 0.28 -3.55 -5.41
CA VAL A 34 -0.82 -3.46 -4.43
C VAL A 34 -1.88 -2.46 -4.91
N GLY A 35 -1.46 -1.32 -5.46
CA GLY A 35 -2.35 -0.32 -6.02
C GLY A 35 -3.23 -0.83 -7.16
N ASN A 36 -2.70 -1.71 -8.00
CA ASN A 36 -3.46 -2.34 -9.08
C ASN A 36 -4.34 -3.48 -8.55
N ARG A 37 -3.83 -4.31 -7.63
CA ARG A 37 -4.57 -5.43 -7.03
C ARG A 37 -5.84 -5.01 -6.29
N TYR A 38 -5.79 -3.89 -5.57
CA TYR A 38 -6.92 -3.37 -4.79
C TYR A 38 -7.64 -2.19 -5.48
N CYS A 39 -7.32 -1.90 -6.74
CA CYS A 39 -7.86 -0.76 -7.50
C CYS A 39 -7.78 0.57 -6.72
N LEU A 40 -6.65 0.82 -6.06
CA LEU A 40 -6.45 2.01 -5.24
C LEU A 40 -6.38 3.27 -6.10
N VAL A 41 -7.10 4.30 -5.67
CA VAL A 41 -7.02 5.63 -6.28
C VAL A 41 -5.75 6.36 -5.83
N TYR A 42 -5.43 7.45 -6.53
CA TYR A 42 -4.21 8.23 -6.29
C TYR A 42 -3.99 8.58 -4.82
N ASP A 43 -5.02 9.13 -4.14
CA ASP A 43 -4.93 9.50 -2.73
C ASP A 43 -4.62 8.32 -1.80
N GLN A 44 -5.20 7.14 -2.07
CA GLN A 44 -4.96 5.93 -1.28
C GLN A 44 -3.52 5.42 -1.47
N ARG A 45 -3.01 5.47 -2.70
CA ARG A 45 -1.61 5.12 -2.99
C ARG A 45 -0.66 6.09 -2.27
N HIS A 46 -0.99 7.38 -2.28
CA HIS A 46 -0.19 8.40 -1.59
C HIS A 46 -0.21 8.21 -0.07
N LEU A 47 -1.35 7.82 0.48
CA LEU A 47 -1.49 7.47 1.90
C LEU A 47 -0.60 6.28 2.27
N LEU A 48 -0.66 5.18 1.49
CA LEU A 48 0.19 4.00 1.72
C LEU A 48 1.67 4.35 1.59
N HIS A 49 2.04 5.14 0.59
CA HIS A 49 3.42 5.57 0.37
C HIS A 49 3.95 6.44 1.52
N ARG A 50 3.11 7.10 2.31
CA ARG A 50 3.55 7.93 3.44
C ARG A 50 3.35 7.28 4.81
N GLY A 51 2.45 6.30 4.91
CA GLY A 51 2.05 5.70 6.19
C GLY A 51 2.56 4.29 6.42
N VAL A 52 3.09 3.60 5.40
CA VAL A 52 3.58 2.22 5.52
C VAL A 52 5.09 2.18 5.28
N PHE A 53 5.83 1.67 6.24
CA PHE A 53 7.29 1.56 6.22
C PHE A 53 7.70 0.12 6.47
N SER A 54 8.88 -0.30 6.01
CA SER A 54 9.42 -1.60 6.45
C SER A 54 9.80 -1.56 7.92
N GLU A 55 9.97 -2.73 8.53
CA GLU A 55 10.55 -2.85 9.88
C GLU A 55 11.97 -2.25 9.96
N GLU A 56 12.72 -2.30 8.86
CA GLU A 56 14.04 -1.66 8.77
C GLU A 56 13.95 -0.13 8.74
N GLU A 57 12.96 0.44 8.05
CA GLU A 57 12.71 1.89 7.98
C GLU A 57 12.06 2.45 9.26
N ALA A 58 11.34 1.62 10.02
CA ALA A 58 10.63 2.02 11.24
C ALA A 58 11.51 2.01 12.50
N ARG A 59 12.76 1.55 12.39
CA ARG A 59 13.73 1.49 13.47
C ARG A 59 14.49 2.81 13.64
#